data_AF-A0A956HTT9-F1
#
_entry.id   AF-A0A956HTT9-F1
#
_cell.length_a   1.000
_cell.length_b   1.000
_cell.length_c   1.000
_cell.angle_alpha   90.00
_cell.angle_beta   90.00
_cell.angle_gamma   90.00
#
_symmetry.space_group_name_H-M   'P 1'
#
loop_
_entity.id
_entity.type
_entity.pdbx_description
1 polymer ?
#
loop_
_entity_poly.entity_id
_entity_poly.type
_entity_poly.pdbx_seq_one_letter_code
_entity_poly.pdbx_strand_id
1 'polypeptide(L)'
;MTAGGCAGSRGRGSAPPAYRSADELRGCAAHECSEANLELQRWADTDYRRGRLHYYCDPGSELDGPADPAVERMILVLHGQVELRDIRGMTVAPALAQLLAVRSAMSEAQRADESVDEAKIAIIAPIFQRSGDWQPFTDADPAVWTWPNSDFATGGEADEGRGKHGAVKAEPVSSFQVLDEFLRVGLTKFPNLKQIVIVGHSAGAQAVHRYALLGVGIHERVAAQGVALRYVVANPGMYAFPLRRRKLPPGRSSVPAGAGRGDTGNWRWDLPGGCKGYDDWGLGMSRLDDPRAVEAVDFAIDEYLRPV
;
A
#
# COMPACT_ATOMS: atom_id res chain seq x y z
N MET A 1 -27.18 32.71 3.94
CA MET A 1 -25.91 32.08 3.50
C MET A 1 -25.24 31.50 4.72
N THR A 2 -25.09 30.18 4.80
CA THR A 2 -24.43 29.48 5.91
C THR A 2 -23.73 28.26 5.33
N ALA A 3 -22.45 28.40 5.02
CA ALA A 3 -21.63 27.30 4.52
C ALA A 3 -21.25 26.39 5.70
N GLY A 4 -21.85 25.20 5.77
CA GLY A 4 -21.48 24.16 6.74
C GLY A 4 -20.42 23.25 6.12
N GLY A 5 -19.15 23.47 6.45
CA GLY A 5 -18.04 22.66 5.95
C GLY A 5 -17.57 21.57 6.93
N CYS A 6 -16.80 20.62 6.42
CA CYS A 6 -15.85 19.78 7.14
C CYS A 6 -16.31 18.88 8.32
N ALA A 7 -17.60 18.78 8.67
CA ALA A 7 -18.32 17.53 8.99
C ALA A 7 -19.56 17.73 9.90
N GLY A 8 -20.67 17.06 9.55
CA GLY A 8 -21.60 16.49 10.54
C GLY A 8 -23.08 16.86 10.46
N SER A 9 -23.92 15.88 10.12
CA SER A 9 -25.28 15.76 10.67
C SER A 9 -25.68 14.28 10.80
N ARG A 10 -26.11 13.85 11.99
CA ARG A 10 -26.41 12.44 12.33
C ARG A 10 -27.85 12.03 11.99
N GLY A 11 -28.02 10.73 11.76
CA GLY A 11 -29.22 9.96 12.17
C GLY A 11 -29.07 8.47 11.81
N ARG A 12 -29.29 7.47 12.68
CA ARG A 12 -29.45 7.44 14.16
C ARG A 12 -28.60 6.28 14.71
N GLY A 13 -27.94 6.45 15.86
CA GLY A 13 -27.03 5.45 16.45
C GLY A 13 -26.08 6.07 17.47
N SER A 14 -24.92 6.55 17.01
CA SER A 14 -23.87 7.33 17.74
C SER A 14 -23.12 6.59 18.87
N ALA A 15 -21.89 6.95 19.29
CA ALA A 15 -21.06 8.20 19.23
C ALA A 15 -19.54 7.83 19.10
N PRO A 16 -18.51 8.73 19.18
CA PRO A 16 -18.40 10.20 19.37
C PRO A 16 -17.68 10.95 18.20
N PRO A 17 -17.45 12.30 18.27
CA PRO A 17 -16.76 13.06 17.21
C PRO A 17 -15.48 13.86 17.63
N ALA A 18 -14.75 14.33 16.59
CA ALA A 18 -13.68 15.37 16.54
C ALA A 18 -12.21 14.87 16.65
N TYR A 19 -11.18 15.48 16.02
CA TYR A 19 -11.00 16.84 15.45
C TYR A 19 -10.26 16.89 14.09
N ARG A 20 -10.18 18.08 13.44
CA ARG A 20 -9.46 18.35 12.16
C ARG A 20 -8.51 19.55 12.24
N SER A 21 -7.31 19.41 11.66
CA SER A 21 -6.57 20.43 10.88
C SER A 21 -5.51 19.66 10.04
N ALA A 22 -4.57 20.24 9.28
CA ALA A 22 -3.54 21.20 9.71
C ALA A 22 -3.49 22.52 8.93
N ASP A 23 -4.57 22.87 8.25
CA ASP A 23 -5.42 24.00 8.67
C ASP A 23 -6.72 23.83 7.91
N GLU A 24 -7.54 22.91 8.41
CA GLU A 24 -8.91 22.72 7.92
C GLU A 24 -8.97 22.17 6.47
N LEU A 25 -7.95 21.37 6.15
CA LEU A 25 -7.86 20.40 5.04
C LEU A 25 -7.75 20.94 3.60
N ARG A 26 -6.94 21.96 3.27
CA ARG A 26 -7.15 23.38 3.59
C ARG A 26 -8.30 24.00 2.76
N GLY A 27 -9.15 23.20 2.10
CA GLY A 27 -10.18 23.71 1.19
C GLY A 27 -11.13 22.70 0.53
N CYS A 28 -11.35 21.51 1.12
CA CYS A 28 -12.39 20.59 0.64
C CYS A 28 -13.81 21.20 0.79
N ALA A 29 -14.75 20.79 -0.06
CA ALA A 29 -16.17 20.97 0.22
C ALA A 29 -16.70 19.78 1.07
N ALA A 30 -18.02 19.78 1.31
CA ALA A 30 -18.54 19.52 2.65
C ALA A 30 -18.92 18.06 2.98
N HIS A 31 -18.64 17.10 2.10
CA HIS A 31 -18.98 15.68 2.33
C HIS A 31 -17.85 14.69 2.02
N GLU A 32 -16.59 15.15 1.93
CA GLU A 32 -15.66 14.69 0.85
C GLU A 32 -14.29 14.09 1.22
N CYS A 33 -13.96 13.77 2.48
CA CYS A 33 -12.88 12.81 2.82
C CYS A 33 -13.07 12.26 4.24
N SER A 34 -12.72 10.99 4.45
CA SER A 34 -12.93 10.23 5.70
C SER A 34 -11.64 9.54 6.18
N GLU A 35 -11.48 9.47 7.50
CA GLU A 35 -10.48 8.63 8.18
C GLU A 35 -11.22 7.43 8.77
N ALA A 36 -10.72 6.22 8.56
CA ALA A 36 -11.38 4.98 8.91
C ALA A 36 -10.37 3.89 9.30
N ASN A 37 -10.88 2.80 9.89
CA ASN A 37 -10.06 1.73 10.45
C ASN A 37 -10.46 0.38 9.88
N LEU A 38 -9.49 -0.46 9.52
CA LEU A 38 -9.73 -1.82 9.05
C LEU A 38 -9.28 -2.82 10.12
N GLU A 39 -10.22 -3.58 10.67
CA GLU A 39 -9.94 -4.70 11.58
C GLU A 39 -9.74 -5.99 10.77
N LEU A 40 -8.54 -6.58 10.80
CA LEU A 40 -8.26 -7.81 10.04
C LEU A 40 -8.47 -9.03 10.95
N GLN A 41 -9.54 -9.78 10.73
CA GLN A 41 -9.98 -10.84 11.66
C GLN A 41 -9.58 -12.27 11.28
N ARG A 42 -8.59 -12.47 10.38
CA ARG A 42 -8.33 -13.77 9.71
C ARG A 42 -7.91 -14.95 10.60
N TRP A 43 -7.44 -14.75 11.84
CA TRP A 43 -6.83 -15.82 12.65
C TRP A 43 -7.51 -16.01 14.02
N ALA A 44 -8.55 -16.83 14.05
CA ALA A 44 -9.18 -17.32 15.30
C ALA A 44 -8.49 -18.62 15.76
N ASP A 45 -8.18 -18.84 17.05
CA ASP A 45 -8.42 -18.07 18.28
C ASP A 45 -7.36 -18.53 19.34
N THR A 46 -7.15 -17.95 20.53
CA THR A 46 -8.07 -17.16 21.39
C THR A 46 -7.53 -15.80 21.85
N ASP A 47 -6.35 -15.77 22.47
CA ASP A 47 -6.11 -14.87 23.62
C ASP A 47 -5.30 -13.59 23.37
N TYR A 48 -5.08 -13.17 22.12
CA TYR A 48 -4.39 -11.90 21.81
C TYR A 48 -5.16 -11.03 20.81
N ARG A 49 -5.03 -9.70 20.95
CA ARG A 49 -5.92 -8.73 20.29
C ARG A 49 -5.48 -8.51 18.85
N ARG A 50 -6.22 -9.04 17.87
CA ARG A 50 -6.00 -8.79 16.44
C ARG A 50 -5.89 -7.28 16.17
N GLY A 51 -4.90 -6.92 15.35
CA GLY A 51 -4.56 -5.52 15.13
C GLY A 51 -5.50 -4.77 14.21
N ARG A 52 -5.19 -3.49 14.04
CA ARG A 52 -5.89 -2.56 13.16
C ARG A 52 -4.92 -1.86 12.23
N LEU A 53 -5.42 -1.49 11.04
CA LEU A 53 -4.75 -0.53 10.19
C LEU A 53 -5.63 0.70 10.00
N HIS A 54 -5.05 1.87 10.25
CA HIS A 54 -5.67 3.16 9.97
C HIS A 54 -5.51 3.47 8.48
N TYR A 55 -6.53 4.04 7.86
CA TYR A 55 -6.49 4.46 6.45
C TYR A 55 -7.32 5.72 6.21
N TYR A 56 -6.93 6.46 5.18
CA TYR A 56 -7.73 7.56 4.65
C TYR A 56 -8.47 7.09 3.41
N CYS A 57 -9.65 7.65 3.17
CA CYS A 57 -10.40 7.41 1.95
C CYS A 57 -11.18 8.66 1.52
N ASP A 58 -11.62 8.68 0.26
CA ASP A 58 -12.77 9.51 -0.12
C ASP A 58 -14.09 8.87 0.38
N PRO A 59 -15.16 9.64 0.60
CA PRO A 59 -16.33 9.12 1.31
C PRO A 59 -17.26 8.33 0.39
N GLY A 60 -17.90 7.31 0.95
CA GLY A 60 -18.46 6.17 0.22
C GLY A 60 -17.49 4.97 0.22
N SER A 61 -16.18 5.25 0.18
CA SER A 61 -15.12 4.24 0.11
C SER A 61 -14.72 3.65 1.46
N GLU A 62 -15.41 3.99 2.55
CA GLU A 62 -15.23 3.37 3.87
C GLU A 62 -15.54 1.87 3.80
N LEU A 63 -14.50 1.04 3.96
CA LEU A 63 -14.52 -0.42 3.80
C LEU A 63 -15.30 -1.15 4.91
N ASP A 64 -15.53 -0.50 6.04
CA ASP A 64 -16.32 -0.96 7.19
C ASP A 64 -17.82 -0.58 7.10
N GLY A 65 -18.20 0.18 6.06
CA GLY A 65 -19.59 0.53 5.76
C GLY A 65 -20.38 -0.56 5.00
N PRO A 66 -21.68 -0.34 4.73
CA PRO A 66 -22.49 -1.23 3.90
C PRO A 66 -21.94 -1.31 2.47
N ALA A 67 -22.30 -2.40 1.76
CA ALA A 67 -21.89 -2.61 0.38
C ALA A 67 -22.39 -1.49 -0.55
N ASP A 68 -21.52 -1.03 -1.44
CA ASP A 68 -21.78 0.02 -2.42
C ASP A 68 -21.65 -0.53 -3.86
N PRO A 69 -22.77 -0.76 -4.56
CA PRO A 69 -22.77 -1.25 -5.93
C PRO A 69 -22.50 -0.17 -7.00
N ALA A 70 -22.34 1.11 -6.64
CA ALA A 70 -22.00 2.17 -7.60
C ALA A 70 -20.52 2.16 -7.97
N VAL A 71 -19.65 1.72 -7.07
CA VAL A 71 -18.20 1.65 -7.28
C VAL A 71 -17.85 0.52 -8.26
N GLU A 72 -17.22 0.90 -9.38
CA GLU A 72 -16.72 -0.02 -10.41
C GLU A 72 -15.18 -0.12 -10.41
N ARG A 73 -14.48 0.81 -9.76
CA ARG A 73 -13.01 0.83 -9.63
C ARG A 73 -12.59 1.16 -8.19
N MET A 74 -11.61 0.45 -7.66
CA MET A 74 -10.92 0.79 -6.41
C MET A 74 -9.48 1.18 -6.70
N ILE A 75 -8.98 2.24 -6.09
CA ILE A 75 -7.59 2.71 -6.16
C ILE A 75 -6.99 2.64 -4.76
N LEU A 76 -6.09 1.68 -4.53
CA LEU A 76 -5.36 1.52 -3.28
C LEU A 76 -4.00 2.23 -3.38
N VAL A 77 -3.71 3.16 -2.47
CA VAL A 77 -2.64 4.15 -2.60
C VAL A 77 -1.62 4.01 -1.47
N LEU A 78 -0.40 3.56 -1.80
CA LEU A 78 0.68 3.32 -0.85
C LEU A 78 1.68 4.49 -0.84
N HIS A 79 1.86 5.09 0.34
CA HIS A 79 2.77 6.22 0.54
C HIS A 79 4.26 5.81 0.52
N GLY A 80 5.13 6.81 0.39
CA GLY A 80 6.59 6.63 0.47
C GLY A 80 7.12 6.40 1.88
N GLN A 81 8.43 6.16 1.99
CA GLN A 81 9.12 6.01 3.27
C GLN A 81 9.10 7.33 4.04
N VAL A 82 8.98 7.21 5.36
CA VAL A 82 8.92 8.33 6.29
C VAL A 82 10.08 8.16 7.28
N GLU A 83 11.01 9.11 7.29
CA GLU A 83 12.09 9.08 8.26
C GLU A 83 11.65 9.63 9.61
N LEU A 84 12.18 9.05 10.69
CA LEU A 84 11.90 9.49 12.07
C LEU A 84 12.35 10.95 12.35
N ARG A 85 13.25 11.50 11.53
CA ARG A 85 13.62 12.93 11.58
C ARG A 85 12.60 13.83 10.89
N ASP A 86 11.97 13.35 9.81
CA ASP A 86 11.11 14.16 8.93
C ASP A 86 9.68 14.18 9.46
N ILE A 87 9.24 13.09 10.11
CA ILE A 87 7.92 12.97 10.76
C ILE A 87 7.67 14.05 11.83
N ARG A 88 8.73 14.66 12.41
CA ARG A 88 8.63 15.77 13.37
C ARG A 88 8.14 17.08 12.78
N GLY A 89 8.28 17.26 11.47
CA GLY A 89 7.74 18.42 10.74
C GLY A 89 6.44 18.11 9.98
N MET A 90 5.97 16.86 9.99
CA MET A 90 4.77 16.47 9.26
C MET A 90 3.51 16.84 10.02
N THR A 91 2.66 17.66 9.40
CA THR A 91 1.34 18.04 9.90
C THR A 91 0.19 17.34 9.17
N VAL A 92 0.50 16.58 8.12
CA VAL A 92 -0.44 15.79 7.32
C VAL A 92 0.10 14.37 7.26
N ALA A 93 -0.76 13.37 7.47
CA ALA A 93 -0.37 11.98 7.42
C ALA A 93 0.14 11.59 6.01
N PRO A 94 1.21 10.79 5.89
CA PRO A 94 1.82 10.39 4.61
C PRO A 94 0.81 9.78 3.62
N ALA A 95 -0.09 8.94 4.11
CA ALA A 95 -1.14 8.32 3.32
C ALA A 95 -2.17 9.36 2.81
N LEU A 96 -2.61 10.29 3.67
CA LEU A 96 -3.51 11.38 3.29
C LEU A 96 -2.87 12.30 2.25
N ALA A 97 -1.59 12.64 2.40
CA ALA A 97 -0.86 13.43 1.41
C ALA A 97 -0.82 12.72 0.04
N GLN A 98 -0.59 11.40 0.02
CA GLN A 98 -0.59 10.62 -1.22
C GLN A 98 -2.01 10.46 -1.81
N LEU A 99 -3.05 10.32 -0.98
CA LEU A 99 -4.46 10.31 -1.41
C LEU A 99 -4.86 11.61 -2.08
N LEU A 100 -4.51 12.75 -1.48
CA LEU A 100 -4.80 14.08 -2.04
C LEU A 100 -4.09 14.30 -3.39
N ALA A 101 -2.87 13.76 -3.56
CA ALA A 101 -2.19 13.77 -4.85
C ALA A 101 -2.92 12.92 -5.92
N VAL A 102 -3.47 11.76 -5.54
CA VAL A 102 -4.28 10.92 -6.45
C VAL A 102 -5.62 11.59 -6.79
N ARG A 103 -6.31 12.21 -5.82
CA ARG A 103 -7.52 13.01 -6.08
C ARG A 103 -7.24 14.18 -7.02
N SER A 104 -6.14 14.92 -6.82
CA SER A 104 -5.74 15.98 -7.75
C SER A 104 -5.52 15.45 -9.16
N ALA A 105 -4.88 14.29 -9.32
CA ALA A 105 -4.68 13.66 -10.62
C ALA A 105 -5.99 13.15 -11.24
N MET A 106 -6.95 12.69 -10.42
CA MET A 106 -8.28 12.27 -10.87
C MET A 106 -9.09 13.45 -11.41
N SER A 107 -9.09 14.60 -10.73
CA SER A 107 -9.81 15.79 -11.20
C SER A 107 -9.11 16.51 -12.37
N GLU A 108 -7.82 16.26 -12.62
CA GLU A 108 -7.18 16.58 -13.91
C GLU A 108 -7.63 15.59 -15.01
N ALA A 109 -7.69 14.29 -14.71
CA ALA A 109 -8.16 13.28 -15.66
C ALA A 109 -9.61 13.49 -16.10
N GLN A 110 -10.51 13.85 -15.17
CA GLN A 110 -11.90 14.20 -15.49
C GLN A 110 -12.02 15.46 -16.35
N ARG A 111 -11.13 16.43 -16.19
CA ARG A 111 -11.05 17.61 -17.07
C ARG A 111 -10.50 17.30 -18.46
N ALA A 112 -9.74 16.21 -18.61
CA ALA A 112 -9.24 15.73 -19.90
C ALA A 112 -10.18 14.73 -20.59
N ASP A 113 -10.99 14.01 -19.83
CA ASP A 113 -11.93 12.98 -20.28
C ASP A 113 -13.20 13.00 -19.41
N GLU A 114 -14.27 13.61 -19.94
CA GLU A 114 -15.57 13.73 -19.27
C GLU A 114 -16.25 12.38 -18.98
N SER A 115 -15.75 11.26 -19.53
CA SER A 115 -16.26 9.92 -19.22
C SER A 115 -15.74 9.37 -17.88
N VAL A 116 -14.80 10.06 -17.23
CA VAL A 116 -14.33 9.74 -15.88
C VAL A 116 -15.36 10.19 -14.83
N ASP A 117 -16.15 9.23 -14.38
CA ASP A 117 -17.10 9.39 -13.28
C ASP A 117 -16.40 9.10 -11.93
N GLU A 118 -16.07 10.16 -11.17
CA GLU A 118 -15.44 10.04 -9.84
C GLU A 118 -16.32 9.23 -8.87
N ALA A 119 -17.65 9.27 -8.99
CA ALA A 119 -18.56 8.55 -8.09
C ALA A 119 -18.53 7.01 -8.25
N LYS A 120 -17.84 6.51 -9.28
CA LYS A 120 -17.59 5.07 -9.52
C LYS A 120 -16.21 4.62 -9.07
N ILE A 121 -15.41 5.52 -8.50
CA ILE A 121 -14.01 5.29 -8.16
C ILE A 121 -13.84 5.49 -6.66
N ALA A 122 -13.50 4.41 -5.95
CA ALA A 122 -13.10 4.48 -4.55
C ALA A 122 -11.58 4.73 -4.44
N ILE A 123 -11.13 5.70 -3.65
CA ILE A 123 -9.71 5.94 -3.36
C ILE A 123 -9.44 5.69 -1.88
N ILE A 124 -8.49 4.79 -1.61
CA ILE A 124 -8.17 4.27 -0.28
C ILE A 124 -6.66 4.33 -0.08
N ALA A 125 -6.19 4.91 1.01
CA ALA A 125 -4.78 5.11 1.34
C ALA A 125 -4.46 4.61 2.76
N PRO A 126 -3.98 3.37 2.91
CA PRO A 126 -3.53 2.84 4.20
C PRO A 126 -2.29 3.55 4.76
N ILE A 127 -2.22 3.67 6.09
CA ILE A 127 -1.07 4.19 6.82
C ILE A 127 -0.15 3.02 7.23
N PHE A 128 0.93 2.80 6.48
CA PHE A 128 2.02 1.92 6.88
C PHE A 128 2.98 2.69 7.79
N GLN A 129 2.57 2.88 9.04
CA GLN A 129 3.35 3.62 10.03
C GLN A 129 4.67 2.91 10.36
N ARG A 130 5.75 3.69 10.40
CA ARG A 130 7.06 3.23 10.87
C ARG A 130 7.09 3.10 12.39
N SER A 131 7.56 1.96 12.88
CA SER A 131 7.83 1.72 14.29
C SER A 131 8.90 2.66 14.85
N GLY A 132 8.67 3.16 16.05
CA GLY A 132 9.60 4.04 16.78
C GLY A 132 9.01 4.49 18.11
N ASP A 133 9.77 5.29 18.86
CA ASP A 133 9.35 5.83 20.16
C ASP A 133 8.29 6.98 20.05
N TRP A 134 7.92 7.41 18.82
CA TRP A 134 6.90 8.43 18.55
C TRP A 134 6.28 8.22 17.15
N GLN A 135 4.94 8.17 17.09
CA GLN A 135 4.16 7.74 15.93
C GLN A 135 2.87 8.60 15.82
N PRO A 136 2.98 9.89 15.46
CA PRO A 136 1.92 10.88 15.67
C PRO A 136 0.58 10.60 14.97
N PHE A 137 0.57 9.72 13.97
CA PHE A 137 -0.64 9.35 13.22
C PHE A 137 -1.32 8.09 13.77
N THR A 138 -0.72 7.38 14.74
CA THR A 138 -1.21 6.10 15.23
C THR A 138 -1.05 5.88 16.75
N ASP A 139 -0.25 6.69 17.45
CA ASP A 139 0.05 6.59 18.91
C ASP A 139 -1.22 6.49 19.80
N ALA A 140 -2.36 6.98 19.32
CA ALA A 140 -3.65 6.92 20.02
C ALA A 140 -4.28 5.50 20.05
N ASP A 141 -3.85 4.58 19.18
CA ASP A 141 -4.42 3.23 19.06
C ASP A 141 -3.42 2.12 19.42
N PRO A 142 -3.55 1.47 20.59
CA PRO A 142 -2.65 0.38 21.01
C PRO A 142 -2.85 -0.93 20.24
N ALA A 143 -3.82 -1.01 19.32
CA ALA A 143 -4.01 -2.15 18.42
C ALA A 143 -3.42 -1.92 17.02
N VAL A 144 -2.86 -0.74 16.73
CA VAL A 144 -2.33 -0.43 15.40
C VAL A 144 -1.08 -1.25 15.08
N TRP A 145 -0.93 -1.69 13.82
CA TRP A 145 0.33 -2.26 13.34
C TRP A 145 1.32 -1.18 12.94
N THR A 146 2.58 -1.41 13.27
CA THR A 146 3.72 -0.62 12.78
C THR A 146 4.82 -1.51 12.24
N TRP A 147 5.52 -1.04 11.21
CA TRP A 147 6.60 -1.78 10.58
C TRP A 147 7.97 -1.22 10.96
N PRO A 148 8.95 -2.07 11.27
CA PRO A 148 10.32 -1.63 11.43
C PRO A 148 10.82 -0.99 10.12
N ASN A 149 11.64 0.04 10.27
CA ASN A 149 12.27 0.81 9.19
C ASN A 149 11.32 1.26 8.07
N SER A 150 11.28 0.52 6.96
CA SER A 150 10.27 0.65 5.90
C SER A 150 10.01 -0.72 5.30
N ASP A 151 10.02 -1.74 6.15
CA ASP A 151 10.03 -3.15 5.75
C ASP A 151 8.65 -3.58 5.19
N PHE A 152 7.63 -2.72 5.36
CA PHE A 152 6.38 -2.78 4.59
C PHE A 152 6.61 -2.73 3.06
N ALA A 153 7.70 -2.09 2.61
CA ALA A 153 8.11 -2.03 1.20
C ALA A 153 8.59 -3.38 0.64
N THR A 154 8.84 -4.36 1.53
CA THR A 154 9.38 -5.68 1.22
C THR A 154 8.48 -6.82 1.72
N GLY A 155 7.23 -6.56 2.08
CA GLY A 155 6.34 -7.61 2.62
C GLY A 155 6.66 -8.00 4.06
N GLY A 156 7.48 -7.20 4.76
CA GLY A 156 7.90 -7.50 6.12
C GLY A 156 6.74 -7.53 7.11
N GLU A 157 7.00 -8.22 8.21
CA GLU A 157 6.12 -8.33 9.38
C GLU A 157 6.03 -7.01 10.16
N ALA A 158 4.85 -6.74 10.73
CA ALA A 158 4.68 -5.72 11.75
C ALA A 158 5.32 -6.16 13.09
N ASP A 159 5.78 -5.21 13.90
CA ASP A 159 6.51 -5.52 15.14
C ASP A 159 5.66 -6.20 16.23
N GLU A 160 6.23 -7.23 16.88
CA GLU A 160 5.68 -7.93 18.07
C GLU A 160 5.68 -7.07 19.35
N GLY A 161 4.92 -5.98 19.32
CA GLY A 161 4.40 -5.38 20.54
C GLY A 161 5.36 -4.51 21.38
N ARG A 162 4.75 -3.77 22.31
CA ARG A 162 5.43 -2.90 23.31
C ARG A 162 6.54 -1.99 22.77
N GLY A 163 6.13 -0.95 22.05
CA GLY A 163 6.88 0.31 22.05
C GLY A 163 7.08 0.80 23.50
N LYS A 164 8.19 1.48 23.78
CA LYS A 164 8.60 1.85 25.15
C LYS A 164 7.63 2.79 25.88
N HIS A 165 6.68 3.37 25.15
CA HIS A 165 5.62 4.25 25.65
C HIS A 165 4.20 3.81 25.26
N GLY A 166 4.04 2.67 24.59
CA GLY A 166 2.74 2.22 24.07
C GLY A 166 2.72 0.71 23.78
N ALA A 167 1.77 0.00 24.40
CA ALA A 167 1.63 -1.43 24.21
C ALA A 167 0.88 -1.73 22.91
N VAL A 168 1.59 -1.79 21.77
CA VAL A 168 1.15 -2.61 20.64
C VAL A 168 0.90 -4.03 21.19
N LYS A 169 -0.31 -4.55 20.96
CA LYS A 169 -0.78 -5.88 21.40
C LYS A 169 -1.32 -6.74 20.25
N ALA A 170 -1.05 -6.31 19.02
CA ALA A 170 -1.36 -7.05 17.82
C ALA A 170 -0.32 -8.14 17.56
N GLU A 171 -0.77 -9.27 17.03
CA GLU A 171 0.12 -10.26 16.41
C GLU A 171 0.74 -9.67 15.14
N PRO A 172 1.94 -10.10 14.73
CA PRO A 172 2.54 -9.69 13.46
C PRO A 172 1.63 -9.94 12.28
N VAL A 173 1.77 -9.09 11.29
CA VAL A 173 1.16 -9.31 9.98
C VAL A 173 2.13 -8.83 8.91
N SER A 174 2.31 -9.64 7.87
CA SER A 174 3.01 -9.20 6.68
C SER A 174 2.23 -8.04 6.07
N SER A 175 2.92 -6.96 5.71
CA SER A 175 2.34 -5.88 4.92
C SER A 175 1.65 -6.37 3.63
N PHE A 176 2.03 -7.51 3.05
CA PHE A 176 1.33 -8.10 1.90
C PHE A 176 0.05 -8.86 2.30
N GLN A 177 0.00 -9.48 3.48
CA GLN A 177 -1.26 -10.02 4.03
C GLN A 177 -2.26 -8.90 4.35
N VAL A 178 -1.77 -7.73 4.76
CA VAL A 178 -2.60 -6.51 4.89
C VAL A 178 -3.18 -6.11 3.53
N LEU A 179 -2.37 -6.03 2.47
CA LEU A 179 -2.86 -5.70 1.12
C LEU A 179 -3.90 -6.71 0.62
N ASP A 180 -3.71 -8.01 0.85
CA ASP A 180 -4.70 -9.04 0.50
C ASP A 180 -6.07 -8.79 1.14
N GLU A 181 -6.07 -8.23 2.34
CA GLU A 181 -7.29 -7.97 3.09
C GLU A 181 -7.99 -6.69 2.60
N PHE A 182 -7.24 -5.66 2.18
CA PHE A 182 -7.82 -4.56 1.39
C PHE A 182 -8.46 -5.05 0.09
N LEU A 183 -7.82 -5.99 -0.63
CA LEU A 183 -8.42 -6.59 -1.82
C LEU A 183 -9.68 -7.41 -1.48
N ARG A 184 -9.62 -8.28 -0.45
CA ARG A 184 -10.76 -9.10 -0.02
C ARG A 184 -11.95 -8.25 0.43
N VAL A 185 -11.71 -7.23 1.25
CA VAL A 185 -12.78 -6.35 1.75
C VAL A 185 -13.29 -5.46 0.63
N GLY A 186 -12.43 -4.94 -0.25
CA GLY A 186 -12.84 -4.23 -1.47
C GLY A 186 -13.79 -5.04 -2.36
N LEU A 187 -13.48 -6.31 -2.65
CA LEU A 187 -14.37 -7.22 -3.38
C LEU A 187 -15.71 -7.47 -2.67
N THR A 188 -15.74 -7.39 -1.33
CA THR A 188 -16.97 -7.60 -0.53
C THR A 188 -17.82 -6.32 -0.47
N LYS A 189 -17.15 -5.18 -0.31
CA LYS A 189 -17.73 -3.83 -0.19
C LYS A 189 -18.25 -3.33 -1.54
N PHE A 190 -17.57 -3.63 -2.64
CA PHE A 190 -17.90 -3.13 -3.98
C PHE A 190 -18.34 -4.31 -4.89
N PRO A 191 -19.60 -4.78 -4.85
CA PRO A 191 -20.02 -6.00 -5.55
C PRO A 191 -20.02 -5.89 -7.09
N ASN A 192 -19.93 -4.67 -7.64
CA ASN A 192 -19.83 -4.40 -9.08
C ASN A 192 -18.41 -4.00 -9.53
N LEU A 193 -17.40 -4.23 -8.68
CA LEU A 193 -16.01 -3.88 -8.94
C LEU A 193 -15.50 -4.60 -10.20
N LYS A 194 -15.00 -3.82 -11.17
CA LYS A 194 -14.40 -4.31 -12.43
C LYS A 194 -12.88 -4.21 -12.41
N GLN A 195 -12.32 -3.37 -11.54
CA GLN A 195 -10.90 -3.08 -11.53
C GLN A 195 -10.40 -2.67 -10.14
N ILE A 196 -9.22 -3.17 -9.77
CA ILE A 196 -8.44 -2.65 -8.65
C ILE A 196 -7.11 -2.13 -9.19
N VAL A 197 -6.78 -0.89 -8.86
CA VAL A 197 -5.50 -0.25 -9.19
C VAL A 197 -4.71 -0.07 -7.89
N ILE A 198 -3.56 -0.70 -7.77
CA ILE A 198 -2.65 -0.49 -6.63
C ILE A 198 -1.54 0.47 -7.07
N VAL A 199 -1.55 1.68 -6.52
CA VAL A 199 -0.61 2.76 -6.80
C VAL A 199 0.36 2.86 -5.63
N GLY A 200 1.66 2.98 -5.91
CA GLY A 200 2.66 3.20 -4.87
C GLY A 200 3.66 4.26 -5.30
N HIS A 201 4.11 5.08 -4.34
CA HIS A 201 5.21 6.03 -4.54
C HIS A 201 6.42 5.68 -3.65
N SER A 202 7.65 5.77 -4.16
CA SER A 202 8.89 5.55 -3.38
C SER A 202 8.90 4.17 -2.68
N ALA A 203 8.81 4.09 -1.34
CA ALA A 203 8.69 2.82 -0.61
C ALA A 203 7.34 2.11 -0.84
N GLY A 204 6.25 2.86 -1.06
CA GLY A 204 4.99 2.30 -1.56
C GLY A 204 5.15 1.73 -2.96
N ALA A 205 5.91 2.37 -3.86
CA ALA A 205 6.19 1.83 -5.19
C ALA A 205 7.01 0.53 -5.13
N GLN A 206 7.93 0.46 -4.17
CA GLN A 206 8.67 -0.74 -3.83
C GLN A 206 7.74 -1.88 -3.35
N ALA A 207 6.78 -1.58 -2.46
CA ALA A 207 5.77 -2.53 -2.04
C ALA A 207 4.95 -3.04 -3.24
N VAL A 208 4.38 -2.12 -4.04
CA VAL A 208 3.56 -2.44 -5.22
C VAL A 208 4.32 -3.30 -6.24
N HIS A 209 5.59 -2.99 -6.52
CA HIS A 209 6.42 -3.78 -7.44
C HIS A 209 6.62 -5.22 -6.95
N ARG A 210 6.94 -5.41 -5.66
CA ARG A 210 7.15 -6.75 -5.09
C ARG A 210 5.83 -7.52 -4.95
N TYR A 211 4.76 -6.85 -4.53
CA TYR A 211 3.43 -7.45 -4.42
C TYR A 211 2.90 -7.92 -5.79
N ALA A 212 3.18 -7.17 -6.87
CA ALA A 212 2.87 -7.61 -8.23
C ALA A 212 3.63 -8.87 -8.67
N LEU A 213 4.87 -9.08 -8.18
CA LEU A 213 5.67 -10.28 -8.45
C LEU A 213 5.21 -11.49 -7.60
N LEU A 214 4.80 -11.27 -6.36
CA LEU A 214 4.45 -12.33 -5.40
C LEU A 214 2.95 -12.69 -5.40
N GLY A 215 2.35 -12.74 -6.60
CA GLY A 215 0.91 -12.57 -6.75
C GLY A 215 -0.02 -13.68 -6.26
N VAL A 216 0.50 -14.84 -5.85
CA VAL A 216 -0.34 -16.03 -5.64
C VAL A 216 -1.26 -15.92 -4.43
N GLY A 217 -2.44 -16.53 -4.58
CA GLY A 217 -3.52 -16.68 -3.61
C GLY A 217 -4.68 -15.71 -3.85
N ILE A 218 -4.42 -14.41 -3.70
CA ILE A 218 -5.46 -13.38 -3.79
C ILE A 218 -5.65 -12.87 -5.23
N HIS A 219 -4.62 -12.82 -6.07
CA HIS A 219 -4.78 -12.30 -7.44
C HIS A 219 -5.64 -13.23 -8.29
N GLU A 220 -5.49 -14.55 -8.14
CA GLU A 220 -6.34 -15.55 -8.80
C GLU A 220 -7.79 -15.44 -8.33
N ARG A 221 -8.02 -15.13 -7.04
CA ARG A 221 -9.37 -14.89 -6.51
C ARG A 221 -10.00 -13.63 -7.11
N VAL A 222 -9.23 -12.54 -7.21
CA VAL A 222 -9.69 -11.28 -7.82
C VAL A 222 -9.99 -11.49 -9.31
N ALA A 223 -9.10 -12.19 -10.04
CA ALA A 223 -9.29 -12.55 -11.44
C ALA A 223 -10.48 -13.50 -11.68
N ALA A 224 -10.70 -14.48 -10.80
CA ALA A 224 -11.82 -15.41 -10.87
C ALA A 224 -13.19 -14.72 -10.63
N GLN A 225 -13.21 -13.55 -9.99
CA GLN A 225 -14.38 -12.69 -9.88
C GLN A 225 -14.54 -11.73 -11.09
N GLY A 226 -13.71 -11.86 -12.12
CA GLY A 226 -13.73 -11.00 -13.32
C GLY A 226 -13.13 -9.62 -13.10
N VAL A 227 -12.43 -9.39 -11.98
CA VAL A 227 -11.90 -8.08 -11.59
C VAL A 227 -10.46 -7.93 -12.06
N ALA A 228 -10.16 -6.88 -12.82
CA ALA A 228 -8.81 -6.64 -13.35
C ALA A 228 -7.90 -5.99 -12.29
N LEU A 229 -6.75 -6.60 -12.00
CA LEU A 229 -5.68 -5.98 -11.21
C LEU A 229 -4.75 -5.13 -12.08
N ARG A 230 -4.36 -3.95 -11.58
CA ARG A 230 -3.36 -3.07 -12.20
C ARG A 230 -2.42 -2.52 -11.13
N TYR A 231 -1.15 -2.35 -11.49
CA TYR A 231 -0.10 -1.87 -10.58
C TYR A 231 0.55 -0.63 -11.17
N VAL A 232 0.68 0.44 -10.38
CA VAL A 232 1.34 1.70 -10.78
C VAL A 232 2.51 1.94 -9.84
N VAL A 233 3.71 1.69 -10.35
CA VAL A 233 4.97 1.75 -9.61
C VAL A 233 5.64 3.10 -9.87
N ALA A 234 5.38 4.10 -9.01
CA ALA A 234 5.85 5.46 -9.21
C ALA A 234 7.16 5.74 -8.44
N ASN A 235 8.27 5.88 -9.17
CA ASN A 235 9.59 6.25 -8.64
C ASN A 235 10.06 5.38 -7.45
N PRO A 236 10.09 4.03 -7.56
CA PRO A 236 10.64 3.19 -6.50
C PRO A 236 12.15 3.44 -6.36
N GLY A 237 12.62 3.55 -5.11
CA GLY A 237 14.06 3.69 -4.83
C GLY A 237 14.90 2.49 -5.27
N MET A 238 14.28 1.32 -5.43
CA MET A 238 14.87 0.10 -5.99
C MET A 238 13.78 -0.82 -6.55
N TYR A 239 14.13 -1.59 -7.58
CA TYR A 239 13.29 -2.67 -8.10
C TYR A 239 13.82 -4.00 -7.57
N ALA A 240 12.92 -4.94 -7.24
CA ALA A 240 13.29 -6.32 -7.00
C ALA A 240 13.56 -7.02 -8.34
N PHE A 241 14.63 -7.80 -8.41
CA PHE A 241 15.05 -8.54 -9.60
C PHE A 241 14.77 -10.05 -9.44
N PRO A 242 13.86 -10.64 -10.24
CA PRO A 242 13.53 -12.06 -10.14
C PRO A 242 14.70 -13.01 -10.44
N LEU A 243 15.62 -12.60 -11.31
CA LEU A 243 16.79 -13.38 -11.69
C LEU A 243 17.98 -13.06 -10.78
N ARG A 244 18.81 -14.07 -10.47
CA ARG A 244 20.09 -13.88 -9.75
C ARG A 244 21.17 -13.16 -10.55
N ARG A 245 21.01 -13.02 -11.87
CA ARG A 245 21.95 -12.28 -12.74
C ARG A 245 21.49 -10.84 -12.91
N ARG A 246 22.43 -9.94 -13.20
CA ARG A 246 22.15 -8.56 -13.63
C ARG A 246 22.73 -8.37 -15.04
N LYS A 247 22.17 -7.46 -15.81
CA LYS A 247 22.75 -7.06 -17.08
C LYS A 247 23.91 -6.10 -16.77
N LEU A 248 25.14 -6.45 -17.16
CA LEU A 248 26.37 -5.74 -16.81
C LEU A 248 27.13 -5.24 -18.06
N PRO A 249 27.69 -4.02 -18.05
CA PRO A 249 28.51 -3.51 -19.13
C PRO A 249 29.74 -4.41 -19.40
N PRO A 250 30.24 -4.48 -20.65
CA PRO A 250 31.49 -5.16 -20.96
C PRO A 250 32.63 -4.68 -20.06
N GLY A 251 33.37 -5.64 -19.47
CA GLY A 251 34.49 -5.35 -18.58
C GLY A 251 34.12 -4.81 -17.19
N ARG A 252 32.84 -4.79 -16.80
CA ARG A 252 32.41 -4.36 -15.46
C ARG A 252 31.69 -5.47 -14.70
N SER A 253 31.91 -5.51 -13.39
CA SER A 253 31.22 -6.41 -12.45
C SER A 253 30.01 -5.77 -11.76
N SER A 254 29.73 -4.48 -12.01
CA SER A 254 28.58 -3.77 -11.44
C SER A 254 28.15 -2.58 -12.30
N VAL A 255 26.95 -2.06 -12.04
CA VAL A 255 26.41 -0.84 -12.65
C VAL A 255 26.45 0.28 -11.60
N PRO A 256 27.10 1.43 -11.85
CA PRO A 256 27.02 2.57 -10.95
C PRO A 256 25.59 3.09 -10.83
N ALA A 257 25.19 3.56 -9.65
CA ALA A 257 23.90 4.23 -9.46
C ALA A 257 23.84 5.52 -10.29
N GLY A 258 22.72 5.74 -10.99
CA GLY A 258 22.50 6.91 -11.84
C GLY A 258 21.43 6.68 -12.89
N ALA A 259 21.11 7.72 -13.67
CA ALA A 259 20.17 7.62 -14.78
C ALA A 259 20.72 6.72 -15.89
N GLY A 260 20.12 5.54 -16.06
CA GLY A 260 20.42 4.64 -17.17
C GLY A 260 19.97 5.24 -18.51
N ARG A 261 20.77 5.10 -19.57
CA ARG A 261 20.42 5.57 -20.92
C ARG A 261 19.45 4.65 -21.69
N GLY A 262 18.81 3.70 -21.01
CA GLY A 262 17.89 2.70 -21.57
C GLY A 262 18.57 1.61 -22.41
N ASP A 263 19.46 2.00 -23.33
CA ASP A 263 20.20 1.06 -24.15
C ASP A 263 21.28 0.33 -23.33
N THR A 264 21.23 -1.00 -23.42
CA THR A 264 22.12 -1.95 -22.76
C THR A 264 22.70 -2.94 -23.78
N GLY A 265 22.74 -2.58 -25.07
CA GLY A 265 23.00 -3.45 -26.23
C GLY A 265 23.99 -4.59 -26.00
N ASN A 266 25.28 -4.29 -25.86
CA ASN A 266 26.34 -5.29 -25.70
C ASN A 266 26.59 -5.75 -24.25
N TRP A 267 25.73 -5.39 -23.29
CA TRP A 267 25.86 -5.81 -21.91
C TRP A 267 25.45 -7.28 -21.74
N ARG A 268 26.17 -8.02 -20.89
CA ARG A 268 25.94 -9.46 -20.67
C ARG A 268 25.18 -9.74 -19.38
N TRP A 269 24.46 -10.85 -19.33
CA TRP A 269 23.84 -11.36 -18.09
C TRP A 269 24.87 -12.13 -17.26
N ASP A 270 25.23 -11.58 -16.11
CA ASP A 270 26.31 -12.10 -15.26
C ASP A 270 25.99 -11.86 -13.76
N LEU A 271 26.77 -12.47 -12.87
CA LEU A 271 26.64 -12.24 -11.43
C LEU A 271 27.36 -10.93 -11.05
N PRO A 272 26.68 -9.95 -10.42
CA PRO A 272 27.34 -8.73 -9.98
C PRO A 272 28.35 -9.00 -8.87
N GLY A 273 29.58 -8.51 -9.06
CA GLY A 273 30.69 -8.63 -8.12
C GLY A 273 30.85 -7.38 -7.26
N GLY A 274 31.20 -7.58 -5.99
CA GLY A 274 31.46 -6.50 -5.02
C GLY A 274 30.23 -5.99 -4.26
N CYS A 275 29.02 -6.50 -4.55
CA CYS A 275 27.79 -6.11 -3.87
C CYS A 275 27.31 -7.23 -2.94
N LYS A 276 27.66 -7.20 -1.65
CA LYS A 276 27.14 -8.19 -0.69
C LYS A 276 25.62 -8.05 -0.57
N GLY A 277 24.90 -9.17 -0.64
CA GLY A 277 23.44 -9.20 -0.48
C GLY A 277 22.63 -8.61 -1.64
N TYR A 278 23.22 -8.41 -2.82
CA TYR A 278 22.50 -7.90 -4.02
C TYR A 278 21.31 -8.76 -4.46
N ASP A 279 21.31 -10.01 -4.02
CA ASP A 279 20.35 -11.06 -4.35
C ASP A 279 19.47 -11.43 -3.13
N ASP A 280 19.75 -10.85 -1.96
CA ASP A 280 18.97 -11.05 -0.75
C ASP A 280 17.59 -10.40 -0.94
N TRP A 281 16.57 -10.90 -0.25
CA TRP A 281 15.21 -10.39 -0.34
C TRP A 281 15.16 -8.88 -0.05
N GLY A 282 14.35 -8.19 -0.84
CA GLY A 282 14.41 -6.74 -0.97
C GLY A 282 15.16 -6.28 -2.23
N LEU A 283 16.16 -7.01 -2.74
CA LEU A 283 16.86 -6.71 -4.00
C LEU A 283 16.79 -7.84 -5.03
N GLY A 284 16.92 -9.09 -4.56
CA GLY A 284 16.68 -10.30 -5.34
C GLY A 284 15.69 -11.22 -4.62
N MET A 285 15.82 -12.53 -4.85
CA MET A 285 14.87 -13.55 -4.39
C MET A 285 15.47 -14.56 -3.38
N SER A 286 16.75 -14.42 -3.01
CA SER A 286 17.38 -15.30 -2.01
C SER A 286 17.09 -14.83 -0.58
N ARG A 287 16.99 -15.76 0.39
CA ARG A 287 16.42 -15.48 1.73
C ARG A 287 15.02 -14.86 1.68
N LEU A 288 14.25 -15.26 0.69
CA LEU A 288 12.81 -15.06 0.66
C LEU A 288 12.21 -16.17 1.53
N ASP A 289 12.07 -15.87 2.81
CA ASP A 289 11.66 -16.85 3.83
C ASP A 289 10.13 -16.85 4.07
N ASP A 290 9.38 -16.08 3.27
CA ASP A 290 7.91 -16.05 3.22
C ASP A 290 7.39 -17.23 2.34
N PRO A 291 6.61 -18.18 2.89
CA PRO A 291 6.12 -19.34 2.14
C PRO A 291 5.22 -19.01 0.94
N ARG A 292 4.39 -17.95 1.04
CA ARG A 292 3.56 -17.49 -0.07
C ARG A 292 4.42 -16.88 -1.16
N ALA A 293 5.46 -16.16 -0.76
CA ALA A 293 6.38 -15.57 -1.71
C ALA A 293 7.19 -16.64 -2.48
N VAL A 294 7.54 -17.74 -1.81
CA VAL A 294 8.10 -18.94 -2.48
C VAL A 294 7.08 -19.55 -3.45
N GLU A 295 5.84 -19.81 -2.99
CA GLU A 295 4.75 -20.33 -3.85
C GLU A 295 4.51 -19.44 -5.09
N ALA A 296 4.56 -18.13 -4.92
CA ALA A 296 4.39 -17.17 -6.01
C ALA A 296 5.57 -17.13 -6.98
N VAL A 297 6.79 -17.33 -6.49
CA VAL A 297 7.99 -17.47 -7.34
C VAL A 297 7.94 -18.76 -8.14
N ASP A 298 7.59 -19.88 -7.52
CA ASP A 298 7.47 -21.17 -8.20
C ASP A 298 6.36 -21.15 -9.25
N PHE A 299 5.18 -20.60 -8.92
CA PHE A 299 4.10 -20.39 -9.88
C PHE A 299 4.51 -19.47 -11.03
N ALA A 300 5.15 -18.32 -10.75
CA ALA A 300 5.57 -17.39 -11.79
C ALA A 300 6.67 -17.99 -12.69
N ILE A 301 7.55 -18.83 -12.13
CA ILE A 301 8.51 -19.62 -12.91
C ILE A 301 7.77 -20.58 -13.83
N ASP A 302 6.82 -21.34 -13.29
CA ASP A 302 6.14 -22.42 -14.02
C ASP A 302 5.15 -21.94 -15.08
N GLU A 303 4.40 -20.87 -14.81
CA GLU A 303 3.35 -20.34 -15.69
C GLU A 303 3.88 -19.31 -16.71
N TYR A 304 4.83 -18.44 -16.31
CA TYR A 304 5.24 -17.28 -17.13
C TYR A 304 6.68 -17.33 -17.64
N LEU A 305 7.59 -18.08 -17.00
CA LEU A 305 9.03 -18.03 -17.30
C LEU A 305 9.61 -19.37 -17.80
N ARG A 306 8.87 -20.48 -17.74
CA ARG A 306 9.22 -21.70 -18.46
C ARG A 306 9.15 -21.42 -19.98
N PRO A 307 10.21 -21.71 -20.75
CA PRO A 307 10.13 -21.72 -22.20
C PRO A 307 9.11 -22.77 -22.65
N VAL A 308 8.25 -22.38 -23.60
CA VAL A 308 7.40 -23.30 -24.39
C VAL A 308 8.27 -24.02 -25.42
#